data_AF-A0A3E0DJU4-F1
#
_entry.id   AF-A0A3E0DJU4-F1
#
_cell.length_a   1.000
_cell.length_b   1.000
_cell.length_c   1.000
_cell.angle_alpha   90.00
_cell.angle_beta   90.00
_cell.angle_gamma   90.00
#
_symmetry.space_group_name_H-M   'P 1'
#
loop_
_entity.id
_entity.type
_entity.pdbx_description
1 polymer ?
#
loop_
_entity_poly.entity_id
_entity_poly.type
_entity_poly.pdbx_seq_one_letter_code
_entity_poly.pdbx_strand_id
1 'polypeptide(L)'
;MGGLIKYMYELPILEAYDRAAYKIRHIMDFPQTSLYADGNHYFLPFPNVKKLGDRWYLYFARELKYFVYKEVGVDLVLEKTVDMEVNDAVLPVGVPFVEVAEYSMGRQPTGMIDQFYHYKRHTIVIYRKGIPEEKVLLNQTDPSVELVNKSYAAVFDEENNLLKNDIPVPDGLIFSRAITENGEILALKNQEHFGVEEDFVVYYKLKMIYE
;
A
#
# COMPACT_ATOMS: atom_id res chain seq x y z
N MET A 1 17.65 -13.41 13.86
CA MET A 1 16.72 -12.85 12.84
C MET A 1 16.52 -11.35 12.99
N GLY A 2 16.28 -10.80 14.18
CA GLY A 2 16.03 -9.36 14.38
C GLY A 2 17.09 -8.40 13.80
N GLY A 3 18.39 -8.74 13.87
CA GLY A 3 19.45 -7.89 13.31
C GLY A 3 19.43 -7.73 11.79
N LEU A 4 19.15 -8.81 11.04
CA LEU A 4 19.02 -8.75 9.58
C LEU A 4 17.78 -7.93 9.17
N ILE A 5 16.69 -8.08 9.90
CA ILE A 5 15.43 -7.36 9.64
C ILE A 5 15.59 -5.87 9.96
N LYS A 6 16.30 -5.54 11.03
CA LYS A 6 16.64 -4.15 11.37
C LYS A 6 17.46 -3.49 10.27
N TYR A 7 18.48 -4.19 9.74
CA TYR A 7 19.29 -3.67 8.63
C TYR A 7 18.45 -3.29 7.40
N MET A 8 17.37 -4.01 7.10
CA MET A 8 16.48 -3.67 5.97
C MET A 8 15.77 -2.32 6.12
N TYR A 9 15.57 -1.84 7.35
CA TYR A 9 14.96 -0.54 7.63
C TYR A 9 15.97 0.61 7.45
N GLU A 10 17.27 0.29 7.42
CA GLU A 10 18.38 1.25 7.30
C GLU A 10 18.89 1.38 5.85
N LEU A 11 18.40 0.53 4.94
CA LEU A 11 18.76 0.57 3.52
C LEU A 11 18.11 1.76 2.80
N PRO A 12 18.78 2.36 1.80
CA PRO A 12 18.14 3.33 0.91
C PRO A 12 16.98 2.67 0.16
N ILE A 13 15.95 3.45 -0.16
CA ILE A 13 14.79 2.96 -0.93
C ILE A 13 15.17 2.76 -2.40
N LEU A 14 15.96 3.68 -2.96
CA LEU A 14 16.47 3.61 -4.32
C LEU A 14 17.94 4.03 -4.41
N GLU A 15 18.66 3.31 -5.26
CA GLU A 15 20.02 3.59 -5.63
C GLU A 15 20.13 3.77 -7.15
N ALA A 16 20.97 4.71 -7.58
CA ALA A 16 21.31 4.92 -8.98
C ALA A 16 22.77 4.53 -9.23
N TYR A 17 22.99 3.80 -10.31
CA TYR A 17 24.34 3.50 -10.79
C TYR A 17 24.80 4.54 -11.80
N ASP A 18 25.77 5.36 -11.41
CA ASP A 18 26.48 6.28 -12.29
C ASP A 18 27.51 5.52 -13.13
N ARG A 19 27.18 5.32 -14.41
CA ARG A 19 28.03 4.60 -15.35
C ARG A 19 29.32 5.34 -15.70
N ALA A 20 29.33 6.68 -15.66
CA ALA A 20 30.51 7.46 -16.00
C ALA A 20 31.51 7.45 -14.85
N ALA A 21 31.01 7.56 -13.61
CA ALA A 21 31.84 7.53 -12.41
C ALA A 21 32.08 6.11 -11.86
N TYR A 22 31.38 5.09 -12.38
CA TYR A 22 31.33 3.72 -11.84
C TYR A 22 30.98 3.68 -10.34
N LYS A 23 30.02 4.52 -9.92
CA LYS A 23 29.63 4.68 -8.51
C LYS A 23 28.14 4.46 -8.32
N ILE A 24 27.78 3.84 -7.20
CA ILE A 24 26.40 3.78 -6.71
C ILE A 24 26.15 5.03 -5.87
N ARG A 25 24.99 5.66 -6.07
CA ARG A 25 24.50 6.81 -5.31
C ARG A 25 23.13 6.49 -4.75
N HIS A 26 22.89 6.80 -3.49
CA HIS A 26 21.55 6.73 -2.92
C HIS A 26 20.77 7.93 -3.42
N ILE A 27 19.59 7.71 -3.99
CA ILE A 27 18.79 8.77 -4.61
C ILE A 27 17.41 8.91 -3.95
N MET A 28 17.01 7.97 -3.10
CA MET A 28 15.79 8.06 -2.30
C MET A 28 16.06 7.51 -0.91
N ASP A 29 16.13 8.41 0.06
CA ASP A 29 16.25 8.04 1.47
C ASP A 29 14.91 7.58 2.04
N PHE A 30 15.00 6.79 3.11
CA PHE A 30 13.84 6.34 3.87
C PHE A 30 13.11 7.56 4.48
N PRO A 31 11.79 7.73 4.23
CA PRO A 31 11.07 8.90 4.72
C PRO A 31 10.99 8.89 6.26
N GLN A 32 11.49 9.93 6.92
CA GLN A 32 11.50 10.02 8.38
C GLN A 32 10.11 10.10 9.02
N THR A 33 9.09 10.45 8.23
CA THR A 33 7.69 10.49 8.66
C THR A 33 6.97 9.14 8.52
N SER A 34 7.65 8.11 8.01
CA SER A 34 7.11 6.75 7.95
C SER A 34 7.11 6.10 9.33
N LEU A 35 6.11 5.25 9.59
CA LEU A 35 6.08 4.42 10.81
C LEU A 35 7.34 3.55 10.94
N TYR A 36 7.90 3.06 9.83
CA TYR A 36 9.12 2.27 9.84
C TYR A 36 10.39 3.05 10.23
N ALA A 37 10.33 4.37 10.40
CA ALA A 37 11.47 5.19 10.81
C ALA A 37 11.58 5.39 12.34
N ASP A 38 10.62 4.90 13.13
CA ASP A 38 10.54 5.18 14.57
C ASP A 38 11.44 4.26 15.44
N GLY A 39 12.11 3.28 14.83
CA GLY A 39 12.99 2.32 15.50
C GLY A 39 12.29 1.05 15.99
N ASN A 40 10.99 0.89 15.76
CA ASN A 40 10.24 -0.33 16.03
C ASN A 40 10.12 -1.21 14.78
N HIS A 41 9.92 -2.51 15.01
CA HIS A 41 9.50 -3.44 14.00
C HIS A 41 7.98 -3.44 13.86
N TYR A 42 7.51 -3.33 12.63
CA TYR A 42 6.11 -3.56 12.29
C TYR A 42 6.03 -4.75 11.33
N PHE A 43 6.46 -4.56 10.09
CA PHE A 43 6.50 -5.60 9.07
C PHE A 43 7.73 -5.40 8.20
N LEU A 44 8.05 -6.31 7.29
CA LEU A 44 9.08 -6.02 6.30
C LEU A 44 8.64 -4.82 5.43
N PRO A 45 9.44 -3.74 5.35
CA PRO A 45 9.13 -2.57 4.53
C PRO A 45 9.49 -2.93 3.09
N PHE A 46 8.52 -3.47 2.35
CA PHE A 46 8.68 -3.67 0.91
C PHE A 46 8.21 -2.40 0.19
N PRO A 47 9.12 -1.51 -0.24
CA PRO A 47 8.75 -0.26 -0.89
C PRO A 47 8.13 -0.53 -2.26
N ASN A 48 7.07 0.19 -2.57
CA ASN A 48 6.53 0.27 -3.91
C ASN A 48 6.77 1.68 -4.44
N VAL A 49 7.57 1.76 -5.50
CA VAL A 49 7.99 3.01 -6.11
C VAL A 49 7.37 3.14 -7.51
N LYS A 50 6.77 4.29 -7.81
CA LYS A 50 6.23 4.62 -9.13
C LYS A 50 6.70 6.01 -9.57
N LYS A 51 7.31 6.11 -10.75
CA LYS A 51 7.62 7.39 -11.39
C LYS A 51 6.47 7.81 -12.30
N LEU A 52 6.05 9.08 -12.19
CA LEU A 52 5.02 9.70 -13.02
C LEU A 52 5.44 11.14 -13.34
N GLY A 53 5.89 11.37 -14.57
CA GLY A 53 6.47 12.67 -14.95
C GLY A 53 7.74 12.97 -14.15
N ASP A 54 7.77 14.14 -13.49
CA ASP A 54 8.84 14.63 -12.61
C ASP A 54 8.64 14.23 -11.13
N ARG A 55 7.55 13.50 -10.82
CA ARG A 55 7.21 13.05 -9.47
C ARG A 55 7.43 11.55 -9.30
N TRP A 56 7.83 11.19 -8.10
CA TRP A 56 7.99 9.80 -7.65
C TRP A 56 7.09 9.56 -6.44
N TYR A 57 6.42 8.43 -6.46
CA TYR A 57 5.48 8.02 -5.43
C TYR A 57 6.03 6.76 -4.76
N LEU A 58 6.21 6.83 -3.45
CA LEU A 58 6.61 5.72 -2.61
C LEU A 58 5.45 5.37 -1.68
N TYR A 59 5.14 4.09 -1.53
CA TYR A 59 4.28 3.62 -0.46
C TYR A 59 4.74 2.26 0.05
N PHE A 60 4.40 1.95 1.29
CA PHE A 60 4.58 0.63 1.88
C PHE A 60 3.20 -0.01 2.06
N ALA A 61 3.11 -1.32 1.86
CA ALA A 61 1.81 -1.98 1.88
C ALA A 61 1.05 -1.75 3.20
N ARG A 62 1.72 -1.84 4.36
CA ARG A 62 1.06 -1.75 5.68
C ARG A 62 1.17 -0.38 6.35
N GLU A 63 1.33 0.65 5.54
CA GLU A 63 1.26 2.02 5.98
C GLU A 63 0.22 2.73 5.12
N LEU A 64 -0.86 3.24 5.73
CA LEU A 64 -1.92 3.99 5.04
C LEU A 64 -1.49 5.44 4.77
N LYS A 65 -0.26 5.58 4.25
CA LYS A 65 0.35 6.80 3.78
C LYS A 65 1.10 6.53 2.49
N TYR A 66 1.32 7.57 1.72
CA TYR A 66 2.28 7.54 0.62
C TYR A 66 3.10 8.83 0.61
N PHE A 67 4.26 8.75 -0.03
CA PHE A 67 5.28 9.78 -0.01
C PHE A 67 5.52 10.25 -1.44
N VAL A 68 5.46 11.56 -1.65
CA VAL A 68 5.65 12.20 -2.94
C VAL A 68 7.02 12.85 -2.95
N TYR A 69 7.85 12.46 -3.89
CA TYR A 69 9.18 13.01 -4.11
C TYR A 69 9.23 13.72 -5.46
N LYS A 70 10.08 14.74 -5.55
CA LYS A 70 10.33 15.49 -6.79
C LYS A 70 11.78 15.29 -7.24
N GLU A 71 11.97 15.15 -8.54
CA GLU A 71 13.31 15.17 -9.14
C GLU A 71 13.94 16.57 -9.03
N VAL A 72 15.07 16.66 -8.32
CA VAL A 72 15.89 17.89 -8.23
C VAL A 72 17.30 17.56 -8.68
N GLY A 73 17.56 17.75 -9.97
CA GLY A 73 18.83 17.36 -10.58
C GLY A 73 18.99 15.84 -10.63
N VAL A 74 19.87 15.30 -9.79
CA VAL A 74 20.17 13.85 -9.72
C VAL A 74 19.57 13.18 -8.48
N ASP A 75 18.96 13.96 -7.59
CA ASP A 75 18.44 13.50 -6.30
C ASP A 75 16.91 13.57 -6.28
N LEU A 76 16.28 12.76 -5.41
CA LEU A 76 14.85 12.82 -5.14
C LEU A 76 14.61 13.46 -3.78
N VAL A 77 13.90 14.58 -3.76
CA VAL A 77 13.59 15.31 -2.53
C VAL A 77 12.14 15.05 -2.15
N LEU A 78 11.90 14.64 -0.89
CA LEU A 78 10.55 14.45 -0.35
C LEU A 78 9.81 15.80 -0.38
N GLU A 79 8.74 15.88 -1.16
CA GLU A 79 7.88 17.06 -1.31
C GLU A 79 6.72 17.01 -0.31
N LYS A 80 6.07 15.85 -0.17
CA LYS A 80 4.87 15.70 0.66
C LYS A 80 4.74 14.28 1.22
N THR A 81 4.39 14.19 2.49
CA THR A 81 3.84 12.96 3.09
C THR A 81 2.32 13.07 3.08
N VAL A 82 1.66 12.10 2.47
CA VAL A 82 0.20 12.09 2.31
C VAL A 82 -0.39 11.03 3.23
N ASP A 83 -1.15 11.48 4.22
CA ASP A 83 -1.99 10.62 5.04
C ASP A 83 -3.31 10.34 4.31
N MET A 84 -3.78 9.10 4.35
CA MET A 84 -5.05 8.72 3.71
C MET A 84 -6.28 9.05 4.57
N GLU A 85 -6.08 9.52 5.81
CA GLU A 85 -7.11 9.93 6.78
C GLU A 85 -8.14 8.84 7.08
N VAL A 86 -7.71 7.57 7.08
CA VAL A 86 -8.55 6.40 7.37
C VAL A 86 -8.57 6.15 8.88
N ASN A 87 -9.36 6.93 9.60
CA ASN A 87 -9.33 6.99 11.07
C ASN A 87 -9.84 5.73 11.79
N ASP A 88 -10.64 4.90 11.12
CA ASP A 88 -11.19 3.65 11.65
C ASP A 88 -10.41 2.40 11.21
N ALA A 89 -9.22 2.59 10.62
CA ALA A 89 -8.34 1.48 10.25
C ALA A 89 -7.66 0.84 11.48
N VAL A 90 -7.48 -0.48 11.40
CA VAL A 90 -6.64 -1.23 12.32
C VAL A 90 -5.19 -1.02 11.92
N LEU A 91 -4.51 -0.10 12.61
CA LEU A 91 -3.11 0.23 12.34
C LEU A 91 -2.17 -0.84 12.91
N PRO A 92 -1.01 -1.07 12.27
CA PRO A 92 0.00 -1.96 12.81
C PRO A 92 0.58 -1.40 14.10
N VAL A 93 0.73 -2.26 15.11
CA VAL A 93 1.42 -1.91 16.37
C VAL A 93 2.90 -2.26 16.21
N GLY A 94 3.78 -1.34 16.59
CA GLY A 94 5.23 -1.53 16.53
C GLY A 94 5.73 -2.28 17.76
N VAL A 95 6.68 -3.18 17.59
CA VAL A 95 7.35 -3.92 18.67
C VAL A 95 8.87 -3.76 18.60
N PRO A 96 9.60 -3.94 19.70
CA PRO A 96 11.05 -4.05 19.66
C PRO A 96 11.53 -5.16 18.70
N PHE A 97 12.66 -4.96 18.01
CA PHE A 97 13.21 -5.95 17.07
C PHE A 97 13.57 -7.31 17.72
N VAL A 98 13.65 -7.38 19.05
CA VAL A 98 13.86 -8.64 19.79
C VAL A 98 12.59 -9.51 19.84
N GLU A 99 11.41 -8.91 19.63
CA GLU A 99 10.09 -9.57 19.68
C GLU A 99 9.55 -9.99 18.30
N VAL A 100 10.32 -9.76 17.23
CA VAL A 100 9.90 -10.01 15.83
C VAL A 100 9.34 -11.42 15.61
N ALA A 101 9.91 -12.43 16.26
CA ALA A 101 9.47 -13.81 16.11
C ALA A 101 8.04 -14.02 16.62
N GLU A 102 7.70 -13.43 17.77
CA GLU A 102 6.37 -13.48 18.36
C GLU A 102 5.38 -12.65 17.54
N TYR A 103 5.79 -11.44 17.15
CA TYR A 103 4.99 -10.57 16.32
C TYR A 103 4.61 -11.20 14.97
N SER A 104 5.56 -11.88 14.32
CA SER A 104 5.34 -12.55 13.03
C SER A 104 4.39 -13.74 13.12
N MET A 105 4.16 -14.28 14.32
CA MET A 105 3.13 -15.30 14.57
C MET A 105 1.74 -14.69 14.76
N GLY A 106 1.67 -13.37 15.01
CA GLY A 106 0.43 -12.60 15.09
C GLY A 106 -0.38 -12.71 13.80
N ARG A 107 -1.70 -12.92 13.95
CA ARG A 107 -2.62 -13.13 12.82
C ARG A 107 -3.51 -11.93 12.50
N GLN A 108 -3.36 -10.81 13.21
CA GLN A 108 -4.26 -9.66 13.04
C GLN A 108 -4.07 -9.04 11.65
N PRO A 109 -5.12 -9.02 10.80
CA PRO A 109 -5.07 -8.31 9.53
C PRO A 109 -5.12 -6.80 9.80
N THR A 110 -4.01 -6.11 9.54
CA THR A 110 -3.96 -4.64 9.63
C THR A 110 -4.40 -3.98 8.32
N GLY A 111 -4.69 -2.68 8.40
CA GLY A 111 -4.93 -1.85 7.23
C GLY A 111 -3.74 -1.86 6.28
N MET A 112 -4.03 -1.82 4.98
CA MET A 112 -3.00 -1.85 3.95
C MET A 112 -3.43 -1.22 2.64
N ILE A 113 -2.47 -0.67 1.90
CA ILE A 113 -2.60 -0.27 0.51
C ILE A 113 -2.41 -1.51 -0.37
N ASP A 114 -3.44 -1.86 -1.13
CA ASP A 114 -3.41 -2.98 -2.08
C ASP A 114 -2.92 -2.50 -3.44
N GLN A 115 -3.44 -1.37 -3.93
CA GLN A 115 -3.07 -0.82 -5.23
C GLN A 115 -3.02 0.70 -5.23
N PHE A 116 -2.17 1.24 -6.11
CA PHE A 116 -1.97 2.66 -6.32
C PHE A 116 -2.06 2.96 -7.81
N TYR A 117 -2.96 3.86 -8.21
CA TYR A 117 -3.15 4.26 -9.60
C TYR A 117 -3.01 5.77 -9.74
N HIS A 118 -2.61 6.18 -10.93
CA HIS A 118 -2.63 7.57 -11.33
C HIS A 118 -3.31 7.68 -12.68
N TYR A 119 -4.27 8.59 -12.78
CA TYR A 119 -4.99 8.83 -14.02
C TYR A 119 -5.36 10.30 -14.15
N LYS A 120 -4.86 10.92 -15.22
CA LYS A 120 -4.96 12.36 -15.45
C LYS A 120 -4.44 13.13 -14.24
N ARG A 121 -5.30 13.90 -13.57
CA ARG A 121 -4.97 14.77 -12.44
C ARG A 121 -5.38 14.15 -11.10
N HIS A 122 -5.51 12.84 -11.03
CA HIS A 122 -5.96 12.14 -9.81
C HIS A 122 -5.08 10.95 -9.47
N THR A 123 -4.88 10.77 -8.17
CA THR A 123 -4.33 9.55 -7.59
C THR A 123 -5.47 8.75 -6.98
N ILE A 124 -5.51 7.45 -7.25
CA ILE A 124 -6.53 6.53 -6.72
C ILE A 124 -5.80 5.42 -5.96
N VAL A 125 -6.14 5.23 -4.69
CA VAL A 125 -5.53 4.22 -3.83
C VAL A 125 -6.60 3.22 -3.42
N ILE A 126 -6.40 1.94 -3.70
CA ILE A 126 -7.23 0.85 -3.18
C ILE A 126 -6.58 0.33 -1.91
N TYR A 127 -7.36 0.26 -0.85
CA TYR A 127 -6.88 -0.11 0.47
C TYR A 127 -7.90 -0.94 1.24
N ARG A 128 -7.43 -1.57 2.29
CA ARG A 128 -8.23 -2.28 3.29
C ARG A 128 -8.01 -1.65 4.65
N LYS A 129 -9.05 -1.67 5.49
CA LYS A 129 -9.00 -1.13 6.86
C LYS A 129 -8.44 -2.13 7.88
N GLY A 130 -8.35 -3.40 7.51
CA GLY A 130 -7.97 -4.46 8.45
C GLY A 130 -9.17 -4.99 9.23
N ILE A 131 -8.94 -5.95 10.12
CA ILE A 131 -9.96 -6.61 10.92
C ILE A 131 -9.60 -6.46 12.41
N PRO A 132 -10.49 -5.86 13.23
CA PRO A 132 -10.28 -5.75 14.66
C PRO A 132 -10.06 -7.11 15.33
N GLU A 133 -9.21 -7.15 16.35
CA GLU A 133 -8.78 -8.39 17.00
C GLU A 133 -9.96 -9.18 17.56
N GLU A 134 -10.96 -8.50 18.14
CA GLU A 134 -12.16 -9.13 18.67
C GLU A 134 -12.92 -9.92 17.60
N LYS A 135 -12.96 -9.44 16.35
CA LYS A 135 -13.59 -10.15 15.23
C LYS A 135 -12.76 -11.34 14.78
N VAL A 136 -11.44 -11.20 14.77
CA VAL A 136 -10.51 -12.31 14.46
C VAL A 136 -10.66 -13.45 15.46
N LEU A 137 -10.73 -13.13 16.75
CA LEU A 137 -10.91 -14.11 17.82
C LEU A 137 -12.27 -14.82 17.73
N LEU A 138 -13.34 -14.07 17.43
CA LEU A 138 -14.67 -14.64 17.23
C LEU A 138 -14.68 -15.72 16.13
N ASN A 139 -14.03 -15.49 14.99
CA ASN A 139 -13.93 -16.50 13.91
C ASN A 139 -13.10 -17.73 14.30
N GLN A 140 -12.08 -17.57 15.15
CA GLN A 140 -11.32 -18.73 15.65
C GLN A 140 -12.18 -19.61 16.56
N THR A 141 -13.08 -19.00 17.34
CA THR A 141 -13.99 -19.73 18.23
C THR A 141 -15.25 -20.23 17.55
N ASP A 142 -15.73 -19.50 16.55
CA ASP A 142 -16.93 -19.80 15.78
C ASP A 142 -16.59 -19.69 14.28
N PRO A 143 -16.25 -20.81 13.62
CA PRO A 143 -15.87 -20.82 12.22
C PRO A 143 -17.04 -20.51 11.27
N SER A 144 -18.26 -20.32 11.77
CA SER A 144 -19.38 -19.82 10.96
C SER A 144 -19.30 -18.32 10.68
N VAL A 145 -18.42 -17.59 11.40
CA VAL A 145 -18.23 -16.15 11.23
C VAL A 145 -17.28 -15.87 10.07
N GLU A 146 -17.82 -15.62 8.88
CA GLU A 146 -17.01 -15.19 7.74
C GLU A 146 -16.44 -13.78 7.97
N LEU A 147 -15.12 -13.65 7.92
CA LEU A 147 -14.42 -12.38 8.06
C LEU A 147 -14.00 -11.84 6.70
N VAL A 148 -14.77 -10.87 6.20
CA VAL A 148 -14.45 -10.19 4.93
C VAL A 148 -13.70 -8.88 5.22
N ASN A 149 -12.43 -8.82 4.82
CA ASN A 149 -11.66 -7.57 4.83
C ASN A 149 -11.96 -6.77 3.55
N LYS A 150 -13.03 -5.98 3.61
CA LYS A 150 -13.52 -5.18 2.47
C LYS A 150 -12.47 -4.18 2.01
N SER A 151 -12.40 -4.04 0.69
CA SER A 151 -11.56 -3.02 0.05
C SER A 151 -12.36 -1.73 -0.11
N TYR A 152 -11.64 -0.62 -0.11
CA TYR A 152 -12.13 0.73 -0.30
C TYR A 152 -11.21 1.48 -1.26
N ALA A 153 -11.70 2.57 -1.84
CA ALA A 153 -10.89 3.49 -2.62
C ALA A 153 -10.81 4.86 -1.95
N ALA A 154 -9.62 5.47 -2.05
CA ALA A 154 -9.39 6.88 -1.75
C ALA A 154 -8.92 7.59 -3.03
N VAL A 155 -9.37 8.82 -3.21
CA VAL A 155 -9.09 9.66 -4.38
C VAL A 155 -8.47 10.96 -3.91
N PHE A 156 -7.39 11.35 -4.57
CA PHE A 156 -6.65 12.56 -4.30
C PHE A 156 -6.56 13.41 -5.58
N ASP A 157 -6.47 14.73 -5.41
CA ASP A 157 -6.22 15.67 -6.51
C ASP A 157 -4.76 15.63 -6.99
N GLU A 158 -4.41 16.52 -7.92
CA GLU A 158 -3.05 16.61 -8.50
C GLU A 158 -2.01 17.07 -7.47
N GLU A 159 -2.44 17.85 -6.49
CA GLU A 159 -1.65 18.34 -5.37
C GLU A 159 -1.61 17.32 -4.20
N ASN A 160 -2.18 16.13 -4.42
CA ASN A 160 -2.29 15.04 -3.45
C ASN A 160 -3.04 15.44 -2.17
N ASN A 161 -4.06 16.28 -2.27
CA ASN A 161 -5.02 16.49 -1.20
C ASN A 161 -6.14 15.47 -1.34
N LEU A 162 -6.61 14.95 -0.21
CA LEU A 162 -7.69 13.99 -0.18
C LEU A 162 -8.98 14.65 -0.68
N LEU A 163 -9.57 14.09 -1.74
CA LEU A 163 -10.89 14.50 -2.22
C LEU A 163 -11.99 13.68 -1.55
N LYS A 164 -11.78 12.37 -1.46
CA LYS A 164 -12.72 11.42 -0.87
C LYS A 164 -12.01 10.12 -0.50
N ASN A 165 -12.27 9.59 0.68
CA ASN A 165 -11.91 8.22 1.06
C ASN A 165 -13.18 7.40 1.34
N ASP A 166 -13.00 6.15 1.77
CA ASP A 166 -14.06 5.22 2.14
C ASP A 166 -15.08 4.94 1.02
N ILE A 167 -14.64 5.05 -0.23
CA ILE A 167 -15.46 4.69 -1.38
C ILE A 167 -15.51 3.15 -1.44
N PRO A 168 -16.69 2.51 -1.27
CA PRO A 168 -16.78 1.06 -1.35
C PRO A 168 -16.45 0.61 -2.76
N VAL A 169 -15.61 -0.43 -2.88
CA VAL A 169 -15.38 -1.12 -4.15
C VAL A 169 -16.10 -2.47 -4.15
N PRO A 170 -16.45 -3.03 -5.32
CA PRO A 170 -17.13 -4.31 -5.38
C PRO A 170 -16.27 -5.42 -4.77
N ASP A 171 -16.92 -6.29 -3.99
CA ASP A 171 -16.29 -7.48 -3.39
C ASP A 171 -15.97 -8.52 -4.49
N GLY A 172 -15.12 -9.50 -4.16
CA GLY A 172 -14.74 -10.57 -5.09
C GLY A 172 -13.82 -10.13 -6.23
N LEU A 173 -13.14 -8.99 -6.08
CA LEU A 173 -12.22 -8.45 -7.09
C LEU A 173 -10.77 -8.50 -6.63
N ILE A 174 -9.89 -8.98 -7.51
CA ILE A 174 -8.44 -8.93 -7.35
C ILE A 174 -7.92 -7.81 -8.24
N PHE A 175 -7.59 -6.68 -7.63
CA PHE A 175 -7.15 -5.48 -8.34
C PHE A 175 -5.77 -5.66 -8.97
N SER A 176 -5.66 -5.47 -10.29
CA SER A 176 -4.38 -5.51 -11.00
C SER A 176 -3.66 -4.16 -10.90
N ARG A 177 -2.39 -4.10 -11.28
CA ARG A 177 -1.64 -2.82 -11.36
C ARG A 177 -2.00 -1.99 -12.61
N ALA A 178 -2.90 -2.48 -13.47
CA ALA A 178 -3.18 -1.88 -14.77
C ALA A 178 -4.40 -0.94 -14.72
N ILE A 179 -4.25 0.18 -15.42
CA ILE A 179 -5.32 1.12 -15.74
C ILE A 179 -5.32 1.35 -17.25
N THR A 180 -6.49 1.39 -17.87
CA THR A 180 -6.62 1.63 -19.31
C THR A 180 -6.39 3.11 -19.64
N GLU A 181 -6.16 3.41 -20.92
CA GLU A 181 -6.08 4.80 -21.43
C GLU A 181 -7.34 5.63 -21.12
N ASN A 182 -8.49 4.97 -20.93
CA ASN A 182 -9.75 5.59 -20.58
C ASN A 182 -9.93 5.81 -19.07
N GLY A 183 -8.97 5.37 -18.25
CA GLY A 183 -9.02 5.47 -16.79
C GLY A 183 -9.80 4.35 -16.12
N GLU A 184 -9.90 3.19 -16.77
CA GLU A 184 -10.61 2.03 -16.22
C GLU A 184 -9.60 1.14 -15.50
N ILE A 185 -9.84 0.84 -14.23
CA ILE A 185 -9.04 -0.10 -13.46
C ILE A 185 -9.43 -1.51 -13.86
N LEU A 186 -8.45 -2.34 -14.21
CA LEU A 186 -8.68 -3.75 -14.50
C LEU A 186 -8.60 -4.57 -13.20
N ALA A 187 -9.65 -5.31 -12.88
CA ALA A 187 -9.68 -6.23 -11.75
C ALA A 187 -10.06 -7.63 -12.22
N LEU A 188 -9.32 -8.63 -11.74
CA LEU A 188 -9.60 -10.03 -11.99
C LEU A 188 -10.75 -10.50 -11.08
N LYS A 189 -11.69 -11.27 -11.62
CA LYS A 189 -12.71 -11.96 -10.84
C LYS A 189 -12.06 -12.96 -9.89
N ASN A 190 -12.35 -12.87 -8.59
CA ASN A 190 -12.01 -13.91 -7.62
C ASN A 190 -13.04 -15.05 -7.73
N GLN A 191 -12.73 -16.09 -8.51
CA GLN A 191 -13.64 -17.21 -8.73
C GLN A 191 -14.04 -17.93 -7.43
N GLU A 192 -13.12 -18.05 -6.46
CA GLU A 192 -13.39 -18.65 -5.15
C GLU A 192 -14.47 -17.88 -4.39
N HIS A 193 -14.39 -16.54 -4.41
CA HIS A 193 -15.40 -15.69 -3.76
C HIS A 193 -16.80 -15.87 -4.37
N PHE A 194 -16.89 -16.07 -5.69
CA PHE A 194 -18.17 -16.25 -6.38
C PHE A 194 -18.66 -17.71 -6.37
N GLY A 195 -17.85 -18.66 -5.89
CA GLY A 195 -18.19 -20.09 -5.88
C GLY A 195 -18.43 -20.69 -7.27
N VAL A 196 -17.95 -20.04 -8.32
CA VAL A 196 -18.11 -20.48 -9.72
C VAL A 196 -16.75 -20.47 -10.39
N GLU A 197 -16.23 -21.67 -10.63
CA GLU A 197 -15.07 -21.90 -11.47
C GLU A 197 -15.49 -21.78 -12.94
N GLU A 198 -14.81 -20.93 -13.70
CA GLU A 198 -15.05 -20.71 -15.12
C GLU A 198 -13.83 -21.14 -15.92
N ASP A 199 -14.04 -21.74 -17.09
CA ASP A 199 -12.98 -22.17 -18.02
C ASP A 199 -12.17 -20.99 -18.61
N PHE A 200 -12.53 -19.75 -18.29
CA PHE A 200 -11.91 -18.53 -18.80
C PHE A 200 -11.61 -17.53 -17.68
N VAL A 201 -10.56 -16.73 -17.90
CA VAL A 201 -10.16 -15.66 -16.99
C VAL A 201 -11.04 -14.43 -17.24
N VAL A 202 -11.79 -14.01 -16.23
CA VAL A 202 -12.69 -12.83 -16.33
C VAL A 202 -12.05 -11.60 -15.70
N TYR A 203 -11.95 -10.53 -16.47
CA TYR A 203 -11.58 -9.21 -15.98
C TYR A 203 -12.78 -8.26 -16.02
N TYR A 204 -12.98 -7.54 -14.92
CA TYR A 204 -13.88 -6.40 -14.83
C TYR A 204 -13.12 -5.11 -15.09
N LYS A 205 -13.79 -4.18 -15.77
CA LYS A 205 -13.35 -2.79 -15.94
C LYS A 205 -14.12 -1.92 -14.95
N LEU A 206 -13.42 -1.35 -13.98
CA LEU A 206 -14.01 -0.39 -13.05
C LEU A 206 -13.71 1.02 -13.51
N LYS A 207 -14.74 1.86 -13.55
CA LYS A 207 -14.61 3.26 -13.91
C LYS A 207 -15.10 4.13 -12.77
N MET A 208 -14.32 5.15 -12.42
CA MET A 208 -14.77 6.17 -11.49
C MET A 208 -15.85 7.03 -12.16
N ILE A 209 -16.97 7.21 -11.46
CA ILE A 209 -18.05 8.10 -11.86
C ILE A 209 -17.93 9.37 -11.00
N TYR A 210 -17.91 10.53 -11.65
CA TYR A 210 -17.89 11.82 -10.97
C TYR A 210 -19.33 12.25 -10.70
N GLU A 211 -19.66 12.49 -9.44
CA GLU A 211 -20.90 13.15 -8.99
C GLU A 211 -20.61 14.59 -8.58
#